data_AF-A0A4C1TE12-F1
#
_entry.id   AF-A0A4C1TE12-F1
#
_cell.length_a   1.000
_cell.length_b   1.000
_cell.length_c   1.000
_cell.angle_alpha   90.00
_cell.angle_beta   90.00
_cell.angle_gamma   90.00
#
_symmetry.space_group_name_H-M   'P 1'
#
loop_
_entity.id
_entity.type
_entity.pdbx_description
1 polymer ?
#
loop_
_entity_poly.entity_id
_entity_poly.type
_entity_poly.pdbx_seq_one_letter_code
_entity_poly.pdbx_strand_id
1 'polypeptide(L)'
;MNMDGEGFQCLNSKFPRISDAKIKEGIFIGSQIRELIKDIVFKTKLNEVEERAWTAFVNVCYSFLGNKKDENYHHTIQELISAYKALKFNMPLKIHFLDSHLDFFPENLGAVSDEHGERFHQDMLYIERRKLTRETTDCQPQLIEEYILETERDDNEGRRVVYHIKLSIFQRPSNSEYLGELYVDRDYREGIRNGESCRFPLGTRVHANRYIQQFTEIFTEEGRKAVKITHLVPGHLPKVTHTGITPEQRQALMLQQQQLQLQQQRQAAMLAAQQQQQAIQQTIAQQQTEQQFVVVGPNGQQQHLLPTTVQHLNTSTAVQHVLRHQQMQHQQQVATAQFIDANAAAVQLQHTSLTATA
;
A
#
# COMPACT_ATOMS: atom_id res chain seq x y z
N MET A 1 51.34 -7.11 -19.76
CA MET A 1 52.16 -7.40 -18.56
C MET A 1 52.48 -8.88 -18.55
N ASN A 2 53.70 -9.25 -18.16
CA ASN A 2 54.10 -10.64 -18.01
C ASN A 2 53.41 -11.25 -16.78
N MET A 3 52.56 -12.27 -16.98
CA MET A 3 51.81 -12.91 -15.88
C MET A 3 52.72 -13.64 -14.89
N ASP A 4 53.88 -14.10 -15.38
CA ASP A 4 54.87 -14.80 -14.56
C ASP A 4 55.88 -13.84 -13.91
N GLY A 5 55.78 -12.54 -14.20
CA GLY A 5 56.70 -11.50 -13.71
C GLY A 5 56.40 -11.06 -12.28
N GLU A 6 57.44 -10.58 -11.58
CA GLU A 6 57.32 -10.09 -10.20
C GLU A 6 56.32 -8.92 -10.07
N GLY A 7 56.23 -8.06 -11.08
CA GLY A 7 55.26 -6.96 -11.12
C GLY A 7 53.81 -7.43 -11.09
N PHE A 8 53.48 -8.52 -11.79
CA PHE A 8 52.13 -9.09 -11.79
C PHE A 8 51.79 -9.72 -10.45
N GLN A 9 52.74 -10.45 -9.86
CA GLN A 9 52.61 -11.02 -8.50
C GLN A 9 52.43 -9.92 -7.43
N CYS A 10 53.11 -8.79 -7.60
CA CYS A 10 52.96 -7.62 -6.73
C CYS A 10 51.53 -7.06 -6.79
N LEU A 11 50.95 -6.92 -8.00
CA LEU A 11 49.57 -6.45 -8.18
C LEU A 11 48.54 -7.41 -7.57
N ASN A 12 48.74 -8.72 -7.76
CA ASN A 12 47.90 -9.75 -7.16
C ASN A 12 47.90 -9.70 -5.63
N SER A 13 49.07 -9.54 -5.04
CA SER A 13 49.23 -9.45 -3.59
C SER A 13 48.60 -8.17 -3.03
N LYS A 14 48.72 -7.06 -3.76
CA LYS A 14 48.21 -5.75 -3.34
C LYS A 14 46.69 -5.63 -3.49
N PHE A 15 46.12 -6.22 -4.54
CA PHE A 15 44.70 -6.16 -4.83
C PHE A 15 44.05 -7.55 -4.91
N PRO A 16 43.92 -8.28 -3.79
CA PRO A 16 43.44 -9.66 -3.77
C PRO A 16 41.97 -9.83 -4.20
N ARG A 17 41.24 -8.73 -4.38
CA ARG A 17 39.83 -8.71 -4.85
C ARG A 17 39.70 -8.47 -6.36
N ILE A 18 40.79 -8.17 -7.07
CA ILE A 18 40.80 -8.01 -8.52
C ILE A 18 41.23 -9.36 -9.12
N SER A 19 40.57 -9.80 -10.18
CA SER A 19 40.94 -11.04 -10.87
C SER A 19 42.19 -10.87 -11.72
N ASP A 20 42.94 -11.96 -11.91
CA ASP A 20 44.11 -12.02 -12.79
C ASP A 20 43.83 -11.45 -14.19
N ALA A 21 42.67 -11.77 -14.76
CA ALA A 21 42.25 -11.25 -16.06
C ALA A 21 42.15 -9.71 -16.07
N LYS A 22 41.56 -9.11 -15.03
CA LYS A 22 41.45 -7.66 -14.93
C LYS A 22 42.81 -7.00 -14.75
N ILE A 23 43.71 -7.61 -13.97
CA ILE A 23 45.08 -7.12 -13.77
C ILE A 23 45.85 -7.19 -15.10
N LYS A 24 45.74 -8.31 -15.83
CA LYS A 24 46.40 -8.50 -17.13
C LYS A 24 45.98 -7.46 -18.16
N GLU A 25 44.69 -7.14 -18.20
CA GLU A 25 44.10 -6.14 -19.10
C GLU A 25 44.27 -4.70 -18.59
N GLY A 26 44.88 -4.48 -17.42
CA GLY A 26 45.10 -3.14 -16.87
C GLY A 26 43.83 -2.44 -16.39
N ILE A 27 42.81 -3.20 -15.99
CA ILE A 27 41.51 -2.68 -15.55
C ILE A 27 41.59 -2.30 -14.07
N PHE A 28 41.94 -1.03 -13.82
CA PHE A 28 42.02 -0.43 -12.49
C PHE A 28 41.10 0.78 -12.39
N ILE A 29 40.57 1.03 -11.19
CA ILE A 29 39.85 2.28 -10.88
C ILE A 29 40.84 3.40 -10.54
N GLY A 30 40.40 4.66 -10.65
CA GLY A 30 41.27 5.82 -10.42
C GLY A 30 41.99 5.81 -9.07
N SER A 31 41.35 5.38 -7.98
CA SER A 31 41.98 5.28 -6.66
C SER A 31 43.11 4.25 -6.61
N GLN A 32 42.92 3.08 -7.24
CA GLN A 32 43.96 2.04 -7.35
C GLN A 32 45.15 2.53 -8.17
N ILE A 33 44.89 3.23 -9.27
CA ILE A 33 45.96 3.84 -10.09
C ILE A 33 46.75 4.85 -9.26
N ARG A 34 46.08 5.77 -8.55
CA ARG A 34 46.75 6.75 -7.68
C ARG A 34 47.56 6.09 -6.55
N GLU A 35 47.09 4.95 -6.03
CA GLU A 35 47.81 4.16 -5.04
C GLU A 35 49.07 3.50 -5.63
N LEU A 36 48.98 2.97 -6.85
CA LEU A 36 50.12 2.40 -7.55
C LEU A 36 51.17 3.43 -7.94
N ILE A 37 50.77 4.64 -8.36
CA ILE A 37 51.69 5.72 -8.71
C ILE A 37 52.60 6.09 -7.53
N LYS A 38 52.09 6.00 -6.30
CA LYS A 38 52.86 6.29 -5.07
C LYS A 38 53.71 5.11 -4.59
N ASP A 39 53.53 3.93 -5.17
CA ASP A 39 54.17 2.71 -4.70
C ASP A 39 55.54 2.53 -5.37
N ILE A 40 56.59 2.88 -4.62
CA ILE A 40 57.98 2.71 -5.05
C ILE A 40 58.34 1.22 -5.19
N VAL A 41 57.79 0.36 -4.32
CA VAL A 41 58.07 -1.08 -4.34
C VAL A 41 57.52 -1.69 -5.62
N PHE A 42 56.30 -1.32 -6.02
CA PHE A 42 55.71 -1.77 -7.29
C PHE A 42 56.62 -1.43 -8.48
N LYS A 43 57.15 -0.20 -8.55
CA LYS A 43 58.06 0.20 -9.63
C LYS A 43 59.32 -0.67 -9.70
N THR A 44 59.91 -1.01 -8.54
CA THR A 44 61.11 -1.86 -8.49
C THR A 44 60.89 -3.32 -8.90
N LYS A 45 59.62 -3.75 -9.01
CA LYS A 45 59.23 -5.11 -9.39
C LYS A 45 58.92 -5.27 -10.88
N LEU A 46 58.94 -4.17 -11.64
CA LEU A 46 58.72 -4.17 -13.08
C LEU A 46 60.02 -4.56 -13.81
N ASN A 47 59.88 -5.23 -14.95
CA ASN A 47 61.01 -5.40 -15.86
C ASN A 47 61.29 -4.10 -16.65
N GLU A 48 62.42 -4.00 -17.33
CA GLU A 48 62.84 -2.76 -18.02
C GLU A 48 61.78 -2.22 -19.00
N VAL A 49 61.10 -3.09 -19.74
CA VAL A 49 60.09 -2.69 -20.74
C VAL A 49 58.80 -2.22 -20.05
N GLU A 50 58.39 -2.92 -18.98
CA GLU A 50 57.23 -2.56 -18.16
C GLU A 50 57.48 -1.28 -17.38
N GLU A 51 58.67 -1.09 -16.82
CA GLU A 51 59.06 0.11 -16.09
C GLU A 51 59.07 1.33 -17.01
N ARG A 52 59.60 1.18 -18.24
CA ARG A 52 59.56 2.25 -19.25
C ARG A 52 58.12 2.67 -19.54
N ALA A 53 57.24 1.71 -19.80
CA ALA A 53 55.83 2.00 -20.10
C ALA A 53 55.09 2.60 -18.90
N TRP A 54 55.35 2.09 -17.69
CA TRP A 54 54.81 2.63 -16.45
C TRP A 54 55.27 4.08 -16.22
N THR A 55 56.56 4.35 -16.40
CA THR A 55 57.13 5.70 -16.23
C THR A 55 56.53 6.67 -17.25
N ALA A 56 56.39 6.26 -18.51
CA ALA A 56 55.71 7.07 -19.53
C ALA A 56 54.24 7.35 -19.16
N PHE A 57 53.52 6.35 -18.64
CA PHE A 57 52.13 6.51 -18.19
C PHE A 57 52.03 7.49 -17.02
N VAL A 58 52.88 7.35 -16.00
CA VAL A 58 52.92 8.25 -14.85
C VAL A 58 53.22 9.69 -15.29
N ASN A 59 54.14 9.87 -16.23
CA ASN A 59 54.44 11.18 -16.79
C ASN A 59 53.20 11.81 -17.44
N VAL A 60 52.45 11.06 -18.27
CA VAL A 60 51.20 11.54 -18.87
C VAL A 60 50.15 11.93 -17.82
N CYS A 61 50.03 11.16 -16.73
CA CYS A 61 49.11 11.49 -15.63
C CYS A 61 49.42 12.86 -15.00
N TYR A 62 50.70 13.22 -14.88
CA TYR A 62 51.12 14.48 -14.25
C TYR A 62 51.23 15.65 -15.24
N SER A 63 51.71 15.40 -16.46
CA SER A 63 52.01 16.44 -17.45
C SER A 63 50.81 16.76 -18.36
N PHE A 64 49.82 15.89 -18.47
CA PHE A 64 48.68 16.10 -19.36
C PHE A 64 47.33 16.00 -18.63
N LEU A 65 47.05 14.88 -17.95
CA LEU A 65 45.73 14.61 -17.35
C LEU A 65 45.45 15.38 -16.04
N GLY A 66 46.40 16.21 -15.60
CA GLY A 66 46.30 16.98 -14.36
C GLY A 66 45.61 18.33 -14.53
N ASN A 67 45.85 19.20 -13.55
CA ASN A 67 45.30 20.56 -13.53
C ASN A 67 46.04 21.53 -14.48
N LYS A 68 47.21 21.13 -14.98
CA LYS A 68 48.03 21.91 -15.90
C LYS A 68 48.57 20.99 -16.98
N LYS A 69 48.40 21.41 -18.23
CA LYS A 69 49.04 20.80 -19.40
C LYS A 69 50.46 21.37 -19.55
N ASP A 70 51.45 20.49 -19.53
CA ASP A 70 52.85 20.83 -19.81
C ASP A 70 53.01 21.24 -21.28
N GLU A 71 53.97 22.11 -21.61
CA GLU A 71 54.27 22.51 -22.99
C GLU A 71 54.78 21.32 -23.83
N ASN A 72 55.47 20.36 -23.20
CA ASN A 72 56.06 19.19 -23.86
C ASN A 72 55.12 17.97 -23.91
N TYR A 73 53.82 18.17 -23.71
CA TYR A 73 52.84 17.08 -23.65
C TYR A 73 52.86 16.15 -24.87
N HIS A 74 53.05 16.71 -26.08
CA HIS A 74 53.18 15.93 -27.32
C HIS A 74 54.29 14.88 -27.23
N HIS A 75 55.47 15.26 -26.72
CA HIS A 75 56.59 14.34 -26.55
C HIS A 75 56.27 13.26 -25.51
N THR A 76 55.64 13.64 -24.39
CA THR A 76 55.26 12.69 -23.34
C THR A 76 54.25 11.64 -23.83
N ILE A 77 53.28 12.04 -24.66
CA ILE A 77 52.29 11.14 -25.25
C ILE A 77 52.92 10.22 -26.31
N GLN A 78 53.82 10.74 -27.15
CA GLN A 78 54.54 9.92 -28.13
C GLN A 78 55.42 8.87 -27.45
N GLU A 79 56.07 9.19 -26.33
CA GLU A 79 56.84 8.22 -25.55
C GLU A 79 55.94 7.14 -24.91
N LEU A 80 54.73 7.50 -24.48
CA LEU A 80 53.75 6.51 -24.02
C LEU A 80 53.39 5.51 -25.13
N ILE A 81 53.09 6.03 -26.32
CA ILE A 81 52.71 5.21 -27.49
C ILE A 81 53.89 4.31 -27.91
N SER A 82 55.11 4.85 -27.92
CA SER A 82 56.33 4.08 -28.26
C SER A 82 56.56 2.93 -27.27
N ALA A 83 56.42 3.19 -25.97
CA ALA A 83 56.59 2.18 -24.93
C ALA A 83 55.50 1.11 -24.98
N TYR A 84 54.24 1.49 -25.26
CA TYR A 84 53.13 0.53 -25.37
C TYR A 84 53.26 -0.36 -26.60
N LYS A 85 53.77 0.17 -27.72
CA LYS A 85 54.12 -0.63 -28.91
C LYS A 85 55.24 -1.63 -28.60
N ALA A 86 56.25 -1.24 -27.80
CA ALA A 86 57.33 -2.14 -27.38
C ALA A 86 56.80 -3.31 -26.51
N LEU A 87 55.77 -3.07 -25.71
CA LEU A 87 55.06 -4.10 -24.94
C LEU A 87 54.10 -4.97 -25.78
N LYS A 88 54.05 -4.76 -27.10
CA LYS A 88 53.13 -5.43 -28.05
C LYS A 88 51.66 -5.29 -27.66
N PHE A 89 51.29 -4.19 -26.98
CA PHE A 89 49.88 -3.90 -26.71
C PHE A 89 49.21 -3.42 -27.99
N ASN A 90 48.03 -3.98 -28.27
CA ASN A 90 47.11 -3.38 -29.24
C ASN A 90 46.68 -2.02 -28.68
N MET A 91 46.79 -0.95 -29.48
CA MET A 91 46.43 0.38 -29.00
C MET A 91 44.94 0.41 -28.64
N PRO A 92 44.59 0.63 -27.37
CA PRO A 92 43.20 0.72 -26.97
C PRO A 92 42.58 1.99 -27.56
N LEU A 93 41.28 1.96 -27.82
CA LEU A 93 40.54 3.07 -28.43
C LEU A 93 40.78 4.41 -27.73
N LYS A 94 40.92 4.39 -26.39
CA LYS A 94 41.20 5.59 -25.59
C LYS A 94 42.55 6.24 -25.93
N ILE A 95 43.59 5.46 -26.20
CA ILE A 95 44.91 5.99 -26.57
C ILE A 95 44.89 6.51 -28.01
N HIS A 96 44.18 5.83 -28.92
CA HIS A 96 43.98 6.33 -30.28
C HIS A 96 43.23 7.66 -30.29
N PHE A 97 42.16 7.78 -29.50
CA PHE A 97 41.39 9.01 -29.36
C PHE A 97 42.26 10.15 -28.77
N LEU A 98 43.05 9.82 -27.74
CA LEU A 98 43.97 10.77 -27.10
C LEU A 98 44.95 11.35 -28.11
N ASP A 99 45.66 10.49 -28.86
CA ASP A 99 46.66 10.90 -29.88
C ASP A 99 46.05 11.72 -31.02
N SER A 100 44.84 11.34 -31.48
CA SER A 100 44.18 12.02 -32.61
C SER A 100 43.63 13.41 -32.28
N HIS A 101 43.41 13.71 -30.99
CA HIS A 101 42.72 14.93 -30.55
C HIS A 101 43.48 15.70 -29.47
N LEU A 102 44.80 15.52 -29.39
CA LEU A 102 45.65 16.17 -28.38
C LEU A 102 45.46 17.68 -28.29
N ASP A 103 45.26 18.35 -29.43
CA ASP A 103 45.13 19.81 -29.50
C ASP A 103 43.73 20.33 -29.15
N PHE A 104 42.72 19.45 -29.10
CA PHE A 104 41.35 19.83 -28.72
C PHE A 104 41.16 19.97 -27.20
N PHE A 105 42.08 19.41 -26.41
CA PHE A 105 41.95 19.38 -24.96
C PHE A 105 42.32 20.72 -24.31
N PRO A 106 41.50 21.22 -23.35
CA PRO A 106 41.78 22.45 -22.62
C PRO A 106 43.04 22.33 -21.77
N GLU A 107 43.59 23.47 -21.35
CA GLU A 107 44.84 23.53 -20.58
C GLU A 107 44.72 22.91 -19.18
N ASN A 108 43.50 22.85 -18.62
CA ASN A 108 43.20 22.24 -17.33
C ASN A 108 42.19 21.09 -17.51
N LEU A 109 42.70 19.87 -17.67
CA LEU A 109 41.87 18.67 -17.81
C LEU A 109 41.22 18.23 -16.50
N GLY A 110 41.89 18.45 -15.37
CA GLY A 110 41.33 18.17 -14.06
C GLY A 110 39.99 18.89 -13.82
N ALA A 111 39.86 20.14 -14.26
CA ALA A 111 38.63 20.94 -14.10
C ALA A 111 37.44 20.44 -14.93
N VAL A 112 37.69 19.78 -16.06
CA VAL A 112 36.64 19.21 -16.93
C VAL A 112 36.46 17.71 -16.73
N SER A 113 37.25 17.09 -15.86
CA SER A 113 37.18 15.66 -15.57
C SER A 113 35.96 15.31 -14.72
N ASP A 114 35.35 14.16 -15.00
CA ASP A 114 34.22 13.64 -14.22
C ASP A 114 34.66 12.87 -12.95
N GLU A 115 35.76 13.30 -12.33
CA GLU A 115 36.25 12.67 -11.09
C GLU A 115 35.21 12.79 -9.95
N HIS A 116 34.45 13.89 -9.94
CA HIS A 116 33.40 14.11 -8.94
C HIS A 116 32.21 13.16 -9.15
N GLY A 117 31.79 12.89 -10.39
CA GLY A 117 30.75 11.91 -10.68
C GLY A 117 31.16 10.49 -10.26
N GLU A 118 32.40 10.09 -10.59
CA GLU A 118 32.95 8.79 -10.19
C GLU A 118 33.02 8.64 -8.65
N ARG A 119 33.42 9.69 -7.94
CA ARG A 119 33.42 9.70 -6.46
C ARG A 119 32.02 9.59 -5.88
N PHE A 120 31.06 10.32 -6.47
CA PHE A 120 29.66 10.24 -6.06
C PHE A 120 29.11 8.81 -6.19
N HIS A 121 29.42 8.11 -7.28
CA HIS A 121 29.01 6.71 -7.45
C HIS A 121 29.60 5.79 -6.37
N GLN A 122 30.86 6.00 -5.99
CA GLN A 122 31.49 5.23 -4.90
C GLN A 122 30.84 5.50 -3.54
N ASP A 123 30.58 6.78 -3.22
CA ASP A 123 29.93 7.18 -1.97
C ASP A 123 28.49 6.64 -1.92
N MET A 124 27.76 6.69 -3.04
CA MET A 124 26.42 6.12 -3.16
C MET A 124 26.43 4.60 -2.94
N LEU A 125 27.36 3.86 -3.56
CA LEU A 125 27.50 2.42 -3.35
C LEU A 125 27.78 2.07 -1.87
N TYR A 126 28.60 2.88 -1.18
CA TYR A 126 28.87 2.70 0.24
C TYR A 126 27.61 2.92 1.09
N ILE A 127 26.86 4.00 0.80
CA ILE A 127 25.60 4.32 1.49
C ILE A 127 24.56 3.22 1.23
N GLU A 128 24.42 2.78 -0.01
CA GLU A 128 23.52 1.69 -0.41
C GLU A 128 23.87 0.41 0.36
N ARG A 129 25.14 -0.01 0.35
CA ARG A 129 25.58 -1.22 1.08
C ARG A 129 25.30 -1.13 2.57
N ARG A 130 25.45 0.05 3.18
CA ARG A 130 25.13 0.26 4.59
C ARG A 130 23.62 0.20 4.84
N LYS A 131 22.81 0.75 3.94
CA LYS A 131 21.34 0.78 4.04
C LYS A 131 20.68 -0.56 3.69
N LEU A 132 21.25 -1.34 2.78
CA LEU A 132 20.70 -2.62 2.29
C LEU A 132 20.75 -3.75 3.33
N THR A 133 21.43 -3.55 4.47
CA THR A 133 21.33 -4.48 5.63
C THR A 133 19.96 -4.44 6.31
N ARG A 134 19.12 -3.45 6.00
CA ARG A 134 17.68 -3.52 6.21
C ARG A 134 17.04 -3.89 4.88
N GLU A 135 16.72 -5.17 4.69
CA GLU A 135 15.67 -5.53 3.75
C GLU A 135 14.39 -4.83 4.22
N THR A 136 14.08 -3.68 3.62
CA THR A 136 12.77 -3.10 3.83
C THR A 136 11.81 -3.98 3.04
N THR A 137 10.90 -4.64 3.76
CA THR A 137 9.78 -5.42 3.22
C THR A 137 8.74 -4.54 2.50
N ASP A 138 9.03 -3.26 2.32
CA ASP A 138 8.18 -2.26 1.68
C ASP A 138 8.07 -2.46 0.16
N CYS A 139 9.07 -3.10 -0.45
CA CYS A 139 9.08 -3.45 -1.87
C CYS A 139 8.46 -4.82 -2.16
N GLN A 140 8.08 -5.63 -1.17
CA GLN A 140 7.38 -6.90 -1.41
C GLN A 140 5.86 -6.70 -1.29
N PRO A 141 5.07 -7.07 -2.31
CA PRO A 141 3.61 -7.04 -2.20
C PRO A 141 3.13 -7.96 -1.08
N GLN A 142 2.40 -7.40 -0.11
CA GLN A 142 1.81 -8.14 0.99
C GLN A 142 0.39 -8.56 0.61
N LEU A 143 0.03 -9.82 0.88
CA LEU A 143 -1.33 -10.31 0.64
C LEU A 143 -2.29 -9.59 1.61
N ILE A 144 -3.33 -8.97 1.05
CA ILE A 144 -4.36 -8.26 1.81
C ILE A 144 -5.61 -9.12 1.96
N GLU A 145 -6.04 -9.74 0.87
CA GLU A 145 -7.25 -10.56 0.85
C GLU A 145 -7.26 -11.52 -0.33
N GLU A 146 -7.99 -12.61 -0.17
CA GLU A 146 -8.12 -13.67 -1.18
C GLU A 146 -9.58 -14.09 -1.30
N TYR A 147 -10.03 -14.30 -2.53
CA TYR A 147 -11.36 -14.78 -2.87
C TYR A 147 -11.23 -16.06 -3.68
N ILE A 148 -11.71 -17.16 -3.10
CA ILE A 148 -11.75 -18.47 -3.73
C ILE A 148 -13.19 -18.77 -4.16
N LEU A 149 -13.40 -19.02 -5.44
CA LEU A 149 -14.69 -19.37 -6.01
C LEU A 149 -14.61 -20.81 -6.53
N GLU A 150 -15.46 -21.65 -5.97
CA GLU A 150 -15.56 -23.06 -6.34
C GLU A 150 -16.93 -23.33 -6.93
N THR A 151 -16.95 -23.91 -8.12
CA THR A 151 -18.17 -24.37 -8.77
C THR A 151 -18.01 -25.81 -9.22
N GLU A 152 -19.07 -26.59 -9.04
CA GLU A 152 -19.09 -27.99 -9.42
C GLU A 152 -19.85 -28.15 -10.72
N ARG A 153 -19.22 -28.83 -11.68
CA ARG A 153 -19.86 -29.22 -12.93
C ARG A 153 -19.74 -30.73 -13.11
N ASP A 154 -20.76 -31.32 -13.71
CA ASP A 154 -20.73 -32.70 -14.15
C ASP A 154 -20.13 -32.69 -15.57
N ASP A 155 -19.09 -33.49 -15.83
CA ASP A 155 -18.58 -33.67 -17.20
C ASP A 155 -19.55 -34.54 -18.04
N ASN A 156 -19.29 -34.65 -19.34
CA ASN A 156 -20.09 -35.46 -20.26
C ASN A 156 -20.03 -36.98 -19.97
N GLU A 157 -19.15 -37.41 -19.09
CA GLU A 157 -18.93 -38.79 -18.62
C GLU A 157 -19.43 -39.01 -17.18
N GLY A 158 -20.10 -38.03 -16.57
CA GLY A 158 -20.67 -38.10 -15.22
C GLY A 158 -19.66 -37.90 -14.07
N ARG A 159 -18.45 -37.39 -14.35
CA ARG A 159 -17.47 -37.06 -13.31
C ARG A 159 -17.69 -35.65 -12.77
N ARG A 160 -17.59 -35.50 -11.45
CA ARG A 160 -17.68 -34.20 -10.77
C ARG A 160 -16.37 -33.46 -10.93
N VAL A 161 -16.38 -32.40 -11.74
CA VAL A 161 -15.24 -31.51 -12.00
C VAL A 161 -15.44 -30.22 -11.21
N VAL A 162 -14.42 -29.82 -10.45
CA VAL A 162 -14.44 -28.58 -9.68
C VAL A 162 -13.69 -27.50 -10.44
N TYR A 163 -14.38 -26.44 -10.82
CA TYR A 163 -13.77 -25.22 -11.30
C TYR A 163 -13.39 -24.37 -10.10
N HIS A 164 -12.09 -24.13 -9.93
CA HIS A 164 -11.52 -23.38 -8.83
C HIS A 164 -10.88 -22.10 -9.37
N ILE A 165 -11.40 -20.96 -8.96
CA ILE A 165 -10.86 -19.65 -9.32
C ILE A 165 -10.43 -18.95 -8.04
N LYS A 166 -9.23 -18.39 -8.04
CA LYS A 166 -8.66 -17.72 -6.87
C LYS A 166 -8.15 -16.35 -7.25
N LEU A 167 -8.77 -15.31 -6.70
CA LEU A 167 -8.35 -13.92 -6.83
C LEU A 167 -7.63 -13.49 -5.55
N SER A 168 -6.34 -13.19 -5.66
CA SER A 168 -5.49 -12.69 -4.57
C SER A 168 -5.21 -11.21 -4.78
N ILE A 169 -5.40 -10.40 -3.74
CA ILE A 169 -5.17 -8.96 -3.74
C ILE A 169 -3.96 -8.66 -2.87
N PHE A 170 -2.97 -8.01 -3.46
CA PHE A 170 -1.74 -7.60 -2.79
C PHE A 170 -1.64 -6.08 -2.72
N GLN A 171 -0.95 -5.57 -1.70
CA GLN A 171 -0.57 -4.18 -1.60
C GLN A 171 0.94 -4.05 -1.42
N ARG A 172 1.57 -3.14 -2.16
CA ARG A 172 2.97 -2.76 -1.96
C ARG A 172 3.04 -1.62 -0.92
N PRO A 173 3.68 -1.81 0.23
CA PRO A 173 3.74 -0.74 1.25
C PRO A 173 4.48 0.51 0.79
N SER A 174 5.49 0.39 -0.07
CA SER A 174 6.34 1.54 -0.47
C SER A 174 5.61 2.64 -1.25
N ASN A 175 4.63 2.28 -2.08
CA ASN A 175 3.86 3.23 -2.91
C ASN A 175 2.34 3.09 -2.74
N SER A 176 1.88 2.24 -1.80
CA SER A 176 0.47 1.91 -1.58
C SER A 176 -0.27 1.38 -2.81
N GLU A 177 0.46 0.83 -3.79
CA GLU A 177 -0.11 0.27 -5.01
C GLU A 177 -0.74 -1.10 -4.76
N TYR A 178 -1.91 -1.32 -5.35
CA TYR A 178 -2.63 -2.59 -5.31
C TYR A 178 -2.35 -3.41 -6.58
N LEU A 179 -2.14 -4.71 -6.39
CA LEU A 179 -1.93 -5.70 -7.44
C LEU A 179 -2.95 -6.83 -7.28
N GLY A 180 -3.48 -7.33 -8.40
CA GLY A 180 -4.32 -8.50 -8.44
C GLY A 180 -3.56 -9.69 -9.03
N GLU A 181 -3.81 -10.88 -8.51
CA GLU A 181 -3.39 -12.14 -9.12
C GLU A 181 -4.61 -13.05 -9.22
N LEU A 182 -4.91 -13.49 -10.43
CA LEU A 182 -6.02 -14.38 -10.72
C LEU A 182 -5.47 -15.74 -11.14
N TYR A 183 -5.83 -16.78 -10.41
CA TYR A 183 -5.57 -18.18 -10.73
C TYR A 183 -6.88 -18.86 -11.15
N VAL A 184 -6.85 -19.61 -12.24
CA VAL A 184 -8.01 -20.33 -12.79
C VAL A 184 -7.62 -21.78 -13.04
N ASP A 185 -8.35 -22.70 -12.41
CA ASP A 185 -8.22 -24.14 -12.61
C ASP A 185 -9.58 -24.72 -13.01
N ARG A 186 -9.61 -25.43 -14.13
CA ARG A 186 -10.85 -25.99 -14.72
C ARG A 186 -11.11 -27.43 -14.28
N ASP A 187 -10.09 -28.15 -13.79
CA ASP A 187 -10.19 -29.51 -13.26
C ASP A 187 -9.34 -29.59 -11.98
N TYR A 188 -9.77 -28.84 -10.97
CA TYR A 188 -9.02 -28.71 -9.73
C TYR A 188 -8.97 -30.05 -9.00
N ARG A 189 -7.74 -30.51 -8.74
CA ARG A 189 -7.45 -31.70 -7.93
C ARG A 189 -6.53 -31.30 -6.80
N GLU A 190 -6.92 -31.65 -5.58
CA GLU A 190 -6.16 -31.33 -4.39
C GLU A 190 -4.73 -31.90 -4.49
N GLY A 191 -3.72 -31.02 -4.46
CA GLY A 191 -2.30 -31.37 -4.58
C GLY A 191 -1.69 -31.26 -5.98
N ILE A 192 -2.48 -31.01 -7.04
CA ILE A 192 -1.99 -30.84 -8.41
C ILE A 192 -2.27 -29.41 -8.88
N ARG A 193 -1.22 -28.66 -9.23
CA ARG A 193 -1.36 -27.31 -9.82
C ARG A 193 -1.47 -27.42 -11.34
N ASN A 194 -2.69 -27.52 -11.84
CA ASN A 194 -2.98 -27.58 -13.28
C ASN A 194 -3.56 -26.27 -13.84
N GLY A 195 -3.78 -25.26 -13.00
CA GLY A 195 -4.35 -23.98 -13.41
C GLY A 195 -3.34 -22.97 -13.94
N GLU A 196 -3.87 -21.93 -14.57
CA GLU A 196 -3.12 -20.78 -15.07
C GLU A 196 -3.23 -19.61 -14.09
N SER A 197 -2.18 -18.80 -13.98
CA SER A 197 -2.22 -17.56 -13.18
C SER A 197 -1.77 -16.35 -13.98
N CYS A 198 -2.42 -15.21 -13.72
CA CYS A 198 -2.06 -13.93 -14.30
C CYS A 198 -2.04 -12.86 -13.20
N ARG A 199 -1.01 -12.02 -13.21
CA ARG A 199 -0.88 -10.89 -12.30
C ARG A 199 -1.08 -9.59 -13.07
N PHE A 200 -1.85 -8.66 -12.50
CA PHE A 200 -2.22 -7.40 -13.14
C PHE A 200 -2.26 -6.24 -12.13
N PRO A 201 -1.99 -5.00 -12.58
CA PRO A 201 -2.05 -3.84 -11.70
C PRO A 201 -3.50 -3.41 -11.45
N LEU A 202 -3.83 -3.12 -10.18
CA LEU A 202 -5.10 -2.50 -9.78
C LEU A 202 -4.91 -1.01 -9.45
N GLY A 203 -3.69 -0.61 -9.07
CA GLY A 203 -3.36 0.77 -8.77
C GLY A 203 -3.86 1.18 -7.39
N THR A 204 -5.11 1.65 -7.29
CA THR A 204 -5.67 2.18 -6.03
C THR A 204 -6.60 1.20 -5.34
N ARG A 205 -6.83 1.39 -4.03
CA ARG A 205 -7.81 0.60 -3.26
C ARG A 205 -9.22 0.67 -3.85
N VAL A 206 -9.61 1.84 -4.40
CA VAL A 206 -10.94 2.04 -5.01
C VAL A 206 -11.09 1.18 -6.26
N HIS A 207 -10.07 1.15 -7.13
CA HIS A 207 -10.06 0.30 -8.31
C HIS A 207 -10.04 -1.19 -7.94
N ALA A 208 -9.27 -1.57 -6.93
CA ALA A 208 -9.26 -2.94 -6.41
C ALA A 208 -10.66 -3.37 -5.92
N ASN A 209 -11.31 -2.56 -5.08
CA ASN A 209 -12.66 -2.85 -4.58
C ASN A 209 -13.68 -2.98 -5.71
N ARG A 210 -13.64 -2.08 -6.70
CA ARG A 210 -14.51 -2.15 -7.88
C ARG A 210 -14.29 -3.43 -8.67
N TYR A 211 -13.02 -3.81 -8.88
CA TYR A 211 -12.69 -5.04 -9.59
C TYR A 211 -13.18 -6.28 -8.83
N ILE A 212 -13.00 -6.32 -7.50
CA ILE A 212 -13.49 -7.42 -6.66
C ILE A 212 -15.02 -7.54 -6.78
N GLN A 213 -15.74 -6.42 -6.70
CA GLN A 213 -17.21 -6.40 -6.84
C GLN A 213 -17.63 -6.96 -8.20
N GLN A 214 -17.11 -6.39 -9.29
CA GLN A 214 -17.40 -6.86 -10.65
C GLN A 214 -17.04 -8.34 -10.84
N PHE A 215 -15.90 -8.76 -10.32
CA PHE A 215 -15.47 -10.14 -10.37
C PHE A 215 -16.45 -11.06 -9.64
N THR A 216 -16.87 -10.72 -8.42
CA THR A 216 -17.87 -11.51 -7.69
C THR A 216 -19.23 -11.50 -8.39
N GLU A 217 -19.65 -10.36 -8.94
CA GLU A 217 -20.94 -10.18 -9.65
C GLU A 217 -21.04 -11.08 -10.88
N ILE A 218 -19.95 -11.21 -11.67
CA ILE A 218 -19.90 -12.10 -12.84
C ILE A 218 -20.27 -13.55 -12.48
N PHE A 219 -19.94 -14.00 -11.27
CA PHE A 219 -20.27 -15.37 -10.82
C PHE A 219 -21.62 -15.46 -10.08
N THR A 220 -22.27 -14.34 -9.76
CA THR A 220 -23.54 -14.32 -9.02
C THR A 220 -24.76 -13.88 -9.83
N GLU A 221 -24.60 -13.10 -10.89
CA GLU A 221 -25.72 -12.52 -11.65
C GLU A 221 -26.09 -13.33 -12.91
N GLU A 222 -25.15 -14.04 -13.53
CA GLU A 222 -25.43 -14.86 -14.72
C GLU A 222 -25.76 -16.31 -14.37
N GLY A 223 -27.03 -16.62 -14.04
CA GLY A 223 -27.71 -17.90 -14.31
C GLY A 223 -26.98 -19.25 -14.07
N ARG A 224 -25.91 -19.32 -13.28
CA ARG A 224 -25.08 -20.52 -13.08
C ARG A 224 -25.43 -21.21 -11.76
N LYS A 225 -25.17 -22.53 -11.72
CA LYS A 225 -25.26 -23.41 -10.54
C LYS A 225 -24.58 -22.77 -9.33
N ALA A 226 -25.02 -23.14 -8.13
CA ALA A 226 -24.59 -22.48 -6.90
C ALA A 226 -23.06 -22.39 -6.76
N VAL A 227 -22.54 -21.18 -6.52
CA VAL A 227 -21.10 -20.94 -6.35
C VAL A 227 -20.78 -20.85 -4.86
N LYS A 228 -19.72 -21.52 -4.43
CA LYS A 228 -19.15 -21.35 -3.09
C LYS A 228 -18.05 -20.28 -3.17
N ILE A 229 -18.30 -19.14 -2.55
CA ILE A 229 -17.35 -18.03 -2.46
C ILE A 229 -16.75 -18.04 -1.06
N THR A 230 -15.45 -18.26 -0.96
CA THR A 230 -14.69 -18.18 0.29
C THR A 230 -13.85 -16.91 0.26
N HIS A 231 -14.14 -15.96 1.15
CA HIS A 231 -13.33 -14.76 1.35
C HIS A 231 -12.40 -14.97 2.55
N LEU A 232 -11.10 -14.84 2.31
CA LEU A 232 -10.05 -14.95 3.32
C LEU A 232 -9.35 -13.60 3.46
N VAL A 233 -9.26 -13.13 4.69
CA VAL A 233 -8.44 -11.97 5.06
C VAL A 233 -7.45 -12.45 6.12
N PRO A 234 -6.14 -12.21 5.96
CA PRO A 234 -5.15 -12.58 6.97
C PRO A 234 -5.55 -12.05 8.35
N GLY A 235 -5.64 -12.94 9.35
CA GLY A 235 -6.04 -12.59 10.72
C GLY A 235 -7.54 -12.66 11.02
N HIS A 236 -8.40 -12.92 10.03
CA HIS A 236 -9.84 -13.12 10.23
C HIS A 236 -10.27 -14.55 9.86
N LEU A 237 -11.39 -15.00 10.42
CA LEU A 237 -11.98 -16.30 10.07
C LEU A 237 -12.48 -16.27 8.61
N PRO A 238 -12.28 -17.35 7.83
CA PRO A 238 -12.79 -17.44 6.47
C PRO A 238 -14.31 -17.24 6.41
N LYS A 239 -14.76 -16.33 5.56
CA LYS A 239 -16.18 -16.08 5.33
C LYS A 239 -16.64 -16.81 4.07
N VAL A 240 -17.39 -17.90 4.25
CA VAL A 240 -17.97 -18.68 3.15
C VAL A 240 -19.38 -18.21 2.86
N THR A 241 -19.66 -17.90 1.59
CA THR A 241 -20.99 -17.51 1.08
C THR A 241 -21.35 -18.44 -0.07
N HIS A 242 -22.55 -19.03 -0.02
CA HIS A 242 -23.08 -19.84 -1.13
C HIS A 242 -24.13 -19.04 -1.91
N THR A 243 -23.95 -18.92 -3.22
CA THR A 243 -24.90 -18.21 -4.09
C THR A 243 -25.83 -19.21 -4.77
N GLY A 244 -26.93 -19.56 -4.09
CA GLY A 244 -27.93 -20.52 -4.62
C GLY A 244 -29.30 -20.42 -3.94
N ILE A 245 -29.57 -19.28 -3.30
CA ILE A 245 -30.83 -18.99 -2.63
C ILE A 245 -31.76 -18.39 -3.69
N THR A 246 -32.95 -18.97 -3.90
CA THR A 246 -33.92 -18.42 -4.87
C THR A 246 -34.25 -16.95 -4.54
N PRO A 247 -34.62 -16.11 -5.52
CA PRO A 247 -35.02 -14.72 -5.27
C PRO A 247 -36.07 -14.61 -4.16
N GLU A 248 -37.02 -15.55 -4.10
CA GLU A 248 -38.05 -15.64 -3.06
C GLU A 248 -37.48 -15.88 -1.66
N GLN A 249 -36.51 -16.79 -1.51
CA GLN A 249 -35.88 -17.04 -0.21
C GLN A 249 -35.00 -15.86 0.24
N ARG A 250 -34.37 -15.13 -0.70
CA ARG A 250 -33.66 -13.87 -0.39
C ARG A 250 -34.63 -12.79 0.08
N GLN A 251 -35.79 -12.67 -0.57
CA GLN A 251 -36.84 -11.74 -0.18
C GLN A 251 -37.42 -12.09 1.20
N ALA A 252 -37.64 -13.38 1.47
CA ALA A 252 -38.11 -13.87 2.77
C ALA A 252 -37.10 -13.61 3.90
N LEU A 253 -35.80 -13.81 3.66
CA LEU A 253 -34.76 -13.54 4.66
C LEU A 253 -34.63 -12.03 4.94
N MET A 254 -34.77 -11.19 3.91
CA MET A 254 -34.74 -9.73 4.05
C MET A 254 -35.98 -9.20 4.79
N LEU A 255 -37.16 -9.75 4.49
CA LEU A 255 -38.39 -9.47 5.24
C LEU A 255 -38.30 -9.91 6.70
N GLN A 256 -37.72 -11.09 6.96
CA GLN A 256 -37.50 -11.57 8.33
C GLN A 256 -36.52 -10.67 9.10
N GLN A 257 -35.44 -10.21 8.45
CA GLN A 257 -34.49 -9.29 9.07
C GLN A 257 -35.11 -7.91 9.33
N GLN A 258 -35.92 -7.40 8.41
CA GLN A 258 -36.66 -6.14 8.58
C GLN A 258 -37.67 -6.24 9.73
N GLN A 259 -38.38 -7.37 9.86
CA GLN A 259 -39.31 -7.61 10.97
C GLN A 259 -38.58 -7.65 12.33
N LEU A 260 -37.43 -8.31 12.40
CA LEU A 260 -36.58 -8.33 13.61
C LEU A 260 -36.11 -6.92 14.01
N GLN A 261 -35.74 -6.10 13.02
CA GLN A 261 -35.30 -4.73 13.26
C GLN A 261 -36.45 -3.84 13.75
N LEU A 262 -37.65 -3.98 13.17
CA LEU A 262 -38.87 -3.32 13.66
C LEU A 262 -39.22 -3.76 15.08
N GLN A 263 -39.05 -5.04 15.40
CA GLN A 263 -39.34 -5.58 16.72
C GLN A 263 -38.38 -5.01 17.78
N GLN A 264 -37.08 -4.89 17.46
CA GLN A 264 -36.10 -4.22 18.30
C GLN A 264 -36.43 -2.73 18.51
N GLN A 265 -36.81 -2.00 17.45
CA GLN A 265 -37.23 -0.61 17.58
C GLN A 265 -38.46 -0.45 18.47
N ARG A 266 -39.46 -1.32 18.35
CA ARG A 266 -40.64 -1.33 19.23
C ARG A 266 -40.27 -1.58 20.69
N GLN A 267 -39.35 -2.51 20.95
CA GLN A 267 -38.87 -2.80 22.30
C GLN A 267 -38.14 -1.59 22.91
N ALA A 268 -37.28 -0.92 22.13
CA ALA A 268 -36.57 0.28 22.56
C ALA A 268 -37.53 1.45 22.86
N ALA A 269 -38.55 1.66 22.01
CA ALA A 269 -39.56 2.70 22.22
C ALA A 269 -40.40 2.44 23.49
N MET A 270 -40.73 1.18 23.77
CA MET A 270 -41.48 0.80 24.98
C MET A 270 -40.68 1.04 26.26
N LEU A 271 -39.38 0.71 26.25
CA LEU A 271 -38.47 1.01 27.35
C LEU A 271 -38.31 2.52 27.58
N ALA A 272 -38.20 3.31 26.50
CA ALA A 272 -38.13 4.77 26.58
C ALA A 272 -39.42 5.38 27.17
N ALA A 273 -40.59 4.89 26.76
CA ALA A 273 -41.87 5.34 27.30
C ALA A 273 -42.03 4.99 28.79
N GLN A 274 -41.55 3.81 29.21
CA GLN A 274 -41.57 3.40 30.60
C GLN A 274 -40.63 4.25 31.47
N GLN A 275 -39.42 4.56 30.97
CA GLN A 275 -38.53 5.51 31.66
C GLN A 275 -39.15 6.90 31.77
N GLN A 276 -39.86 7.36 30.74
CA GLN A 276 -40.54 8.65 30.77
C GLN A 276 -41.66 8.68 31.83
N GLN A 277 -42.44 7.60 31.95
CA GLN A 277 -43.44 7.47 33.03
C GLN A 277 -42.79 7.45 34.42
N GLN A 278 -41.69 6.72 34.61
CA GLN A 278 -40.95 6.72 35.88
C GLN A 278 -40.38 8.10 36.22
N ALA A 279 -39.83 8.81 35.23
CA ALA A 279 -39.35 10.18 35.41
C ALA A 279 -40.49 11.12 35.82
N ILE A 280 -41.63 11.06 35.13
CA ILE A 280 -42.82 11.86 35.51
C ILE A 280 -43.27 11.54 36.94
N GLN A 281 -43.28 10.27 37.33
CA GLN A 281 -43.69 9.84 38.68
C GLN A 281 -42.69 10.29 39.75
N GLN A 282 -41.39 10.32 39.45
CA GLN A 282 -40.35 10.90 40.32
C GLN A 282 -40.49 12.42 40.43
N THR A 283 -40.79 13.14 39.35
CA THR A 283 -41.01 14.59 39.38
C THR A 283 -42.28 14.95 40.17
N ILE A 284 -43.35 14.16 40.04
CA ILE A 284 -44.57 14.32 40.85
C ILE A 284 -44.28 14.04 42.33
N ALA A 285 -43.48 13.02 42.64
CA ALA A 285 -43.06 12.73 44.02
C ALA A 285 -42.20 13.85 44.61
N GLN A 286 -41.26 14.43 43.85
CA GLN A 286 -40.43 15.56 44.30
C GLN A 286 -41.26 16.82 44.56
N GLN A 287 -42.28 17.13 43.73
CA GLN A 287 -43.17 18.26 43.98
C GLN A 287 -44.09 18.06 45.21
N GLN A 288 -44.40 16.83 45.60
CA GLN A 288 -45.12 16.56 46.86
C GLN A 288 -44.23 16.75 48.09
N THR A 289 -42.92 16.53 48.00
CA THR A 289 -41.98 16.76 49.11
C THR A 289 -41.70 18.25 49.34
N GLU A 290 -41.80 19.10 48.31
CA GLU A 290 -41.55 20.55 48.42
C GLU A 290 -42.74 21.38 48.95
N GLN A 291 -43.88 20.76 49.29
CA GLN A 291 -45.00 21.45 49.97
C GLN A 291 -44.93 21.40 51.51
N GLN A 292 -43.84 20.95 52.13
CA GLN A 292 -43.58 21.21 53.56
C GLN A 292 -42.86 22.55 53.75
N PHE A 293 -43.58 23.64 53.52
CA PHE A 293 -43.19 24.94 54.07
C PHE A 293 -43.62 25.02 55.54
N VAL A 294 -42.64 24.93 56.45
CA VAL A 294 -42.82 25.25 57.87
C VAL A 294 -42.89 26.78 58.00
N VAL A 295 -44.08 27.32 58.23
CA VAL A 295 -44.25 28.71 58.65
C VAL A 295 -44.07 28.77 60.17
N VAL A 296 -42.93 29.30 60.62
CA VAL A 296 -42.69 29.64 62.03
C VAL A 296 -43.41 30.96 62.34
N GLY A 297 -44.48 30.89 63.13
CA GLY A 297 -45.15 32.04 63.75
C GLY A 297 -45.05 31.97 65.29
N PRO A 298 -45.09 33.12 66.01
CA PRO A 298 -44.50 33.23 67.35
C PRO A 298 -45.24 32.57 68.52
N ASN A 299 -46.31 31.80 68.32
CA ASN A 299 -47.07 31.20 69.42
C ASN A 299 -47.59 29.79 69.07
N GLY A 300 -46.67 28.83 69.00
CA GLY A 300 -46.73 27.55 69.73
C GLY A 300 -47.97 26.64 69.73
N GLN A 301 -48.90 26.65 68.76
CA GLN A 301 -49.93 25.60 68.66
C GLN A 301 -50.15 25.10 67.22
N GLN A 302 -49.94 23.79 67.03
CA GLN A 302 -50.23 23.06 65.79
C GLN A 302 -51.69 22.58 65.79
N GLN A 303 -52.46 22.96 64.76
CA GLN A 303 -53.70 22.27 64.40
C GLN A 303 -53.59 21.73 62.97
N HIS A 304 -54.06 20.49 62.81
CA HIS A 304 -54.09 19.74 61.57
C HIS A 304 -55.46 19.92 60.92
N LEU A 305 -55.53 20.51 59.72
CA LEU A 305 -56.75 20.60 58.92
C LEU A 305 -56.45 20.20 57.47
N LEU A 306 -57.21 19.20 56.99
CA LEU A 306 -57.28 18.73 55.60
C LEU A 306 -57.82 19.85 54.69
N PRO A 307 -57.30 20.08 53.47
CA PRO A 307 -57.95 20.99 52.54
C PRO A 307 -58.67 20.25 51.41
N THR A 308 -59.99 20.39 51.44
CA THR A 308 -60.88 20.28 50.30
C THR A 308 -60.88 21.61 49.54
N THR A 309 -60.74 21.55 48.21
CA THR A 309 -61.13 22.54 47.19
C THR A 309 -60.68 24.01 47.35
N VAL A 310 -59.72 24.43 46.53
CA VAL A 310 -59.64 25.82 46.03
C VAL A 310 -59.44 25.77 44.51
N GLN A 311 -60.55 25.99 43.79
CA GLN A 311 -60.51 26.42 42.40
C GLN A 311 -60.23 27.92 42.35
N HIS A 312 -59.53 28.31 41.28
CA HIS A 312 -59.44 29.63 40.65
C HIS A 312 -58.19 30.50 40.89
N LEU A 313 -57.58 30.85 39.74
CA LEU A 313 -56.52 31.81 39.42
C LEU A 313 -55.07 31.49 39.82
N ASN A 314 -54.39 30.71 38.96
CA ASN A 314 -53.11 31.11 38.37
C ASN A 314 -52.71 30.15 37.23
N THR A 315 -53.47 30.20 36.14
CA THR A 315 -52.97 29.75 34.83
C THR A 315 -52.23 30.91 34.19
N SER A 316 -50.91 30.89 34.15
CA SER A 316 -50.22 31.59 33.06
C SER A 316 -48.85 31.00 32.78
N THR A 317 -48.58 30.85 31.49
CA THR A 317 -47.30 30.61 30.84
C THR A 317 -46.71 29.19 30.90
N ALA A 318 -46.45 28.58 32.06
CA ALA A 318 -45.68 27.32 32.09
C ALA A 318 -46.44 26.10 31.52
N VAL A 319 -47.70 25.91 31.93
CA VAL A 319 -48.53 24.78 31.47
C VAL A 319 -48.93 24.91 30.01
N GLN A 320 -49.16 26.14 29.53
CA GLN A 320 -49.40 26.40 28.10
C GLN A 320 -48.17 26.13 27.25
N HIS A 321 -46.96 26.46 27.74
CA HIS A 321 -45.73 26.16 27.00
C HIS A 321 -45.49 24.64 26.88
N VAL A 322 -45.75 23.89 27.95
CA VAL A 322 -45.63 22.43 27.95
C VAL A 322 -46.68 21.78 27.05
N LEU A 323 -47.95 22.23 27.11
CA LEU A 323 -48.99 21.71 26.21
C LEU A 323 -48.69 22.03 24.75
N ARG A 324 -48.21 23.24 24.44
CA ARG A 324 -47.87 23.65 23.06
C ARG A 324 -46.65 22.89 22.53
N HIS A 325 -45.68 22.58 23.39
CA HIS A 325 -44.54 21.74 23.05
C HIS A 325 -44.96 20.27 22.84
N GLN A 326 -45.92 19.76 23.64
CA GLN A 326 -46.52 18.44 23.44
C GLN A 326 -47.33 18.35 22.14
N GLN A 327 -48.08 19.41 21.81
CA GLN A 327 -48.90 19.46 20.60
C GLN A 327 -48.04 19.55 19.33
N MET A 328 -46.93 20.31 19.35
CA MET A 328 -45.97 20.32 18.24
C MET A 328 -45.24 18.99 18.06
N GLN A 329 -44.88 18.30 19.15
CA GLN A 329 -44.25 16.97 19.04
C GLN A 329 -45.22 15.90 18.53
N HIS A 330 -46.49 15.95 18.95
CA HIS A 330 -47.51 15.02 18.44
C HIS A 330 -47.81 15.28 16.95
N GLN A 331 -47.86 16.55 16.53
CA GLN A 331 -48.10 16.90 15.13
C GLN A 331 -46.90 16.55 14.23
N GLN A 332 -45.67 16.61 14.75
CA GLN A 332 -44.46 16.18 14.04
C GLN A 332 -44.36 14.64 13.93
N GLN A 333 -44.80 13.90 14.96
CA GLN A 333 -44.89 12.43 14.91
C GLN A 333 -45.98 11.92 13.97
N VAL A 334 -47.14 12.59 13.91
CA VAL A 334 -48.22 12.26 12.96
C VAL A 334 -47.81 12.59 11.53
N ALA A 335 -47.07 13.68 11.30
CA ALA A 335 -46.53 14.01 9.97
C ALA A 335 -45.51 12.97 9.48
N THR A 336 -44.65 12.43 10.36
CA THR A 336 -43.74 11.34 10.01
C THR A 336 -44.44 9.99 9.80
N ALA A 337 -45.55 9.72 10.50
CA ALA A 337 -46.34 8.51 10.28
C ALA A 337 -47.14 8.56 8.96
N GLN A 338 -47.70 9.73 8.61
CA GLN A 338 -48.42 9.93 7.34
C GLN A 338 -47.52 9.90 6.11
N PHE A 339 -46.25 10.32 6.23
CA PHE A 339 -45.25 10.19 5.15
C PHE A 339 -44.83 8.75 4.87
N ILE A 340 -44.91 7.86 5.87
CA ILE A 340 -44.58 6.45 5.73
C ILE A 340 -45.73 5.67 5.05
N ASP A 341 -46.99 5.95 5.40
CA ASP A 341 -48.16 5.32 4.76
C ASP A 341 -48.37 5.79 3.30
N ALA A 342 -48.09 7.06 2.99
CA ALA A 342 -48.18 7.57 1.61
C ALA A 342 -47.14 6.93 0.67
N ASN A 343 -45.94 6.64 1.17
CA ASN A 343 -44.90 5.93 0.40
C ASN A 343 -45.18 4.43 0.27
N ALA A 344 -45.80 3.79 1.27
CA ALA A 344 -46.22 2.39 1.17
C ALA A 344 -47.33 2.19 0.12
N ALA A 345 -48.29 3.13 0.05
CA ALA A 345 -49.35 3.11 -0.96
C ALA A 345 -48.84 3.44 -2.39
N ALA A 346 -47.85 4.33 -2.52
CA ALA A 346 -47.23 4.65 -3.82
C ALA A 346 -46.44 3.47 -4.42
N VAL A 347 -45.80 2.64 -3.57
CA VAL A 347 -45.12 1.42 -4.00
C VAL A 347 -46.10 0.32 -4.41
N GLN A 348 -47.28 0.22 -3.77
CA GLN A 348 -48.32 -0.74 -4.17
C GLN A 348 -48.99 -0.41 -5.51
N LEU A 349 -49.17 0.88 -5.86
CA LEU A 349 -49.77 1.30 -7.13
C LEU A 349 -48.83 1.16 -8.36
N GLN A 350 -47.51 1.19 -8.14
CA GLN A 350 -46.54 0.92 -9.21
C GLN A 350 -46.47 -0.57 -9.59
N HIS A 351 -46.85 -1.48 -8.69
CA HIS A 351 -46.86 -2.93 -8.96
C HIS A 351 -48.13 -3.43 -9.66
N THR A 352 -49.28 -2.75 -9.54
CA THR A 352 -50.50 -3.13 -10.28
C THR A 352 -50.51 -2.66 -11.74
N SER A 353 -49.62 -1.73 -12.11
CA SER A 353 -49.55 -1.15 -13.46
C SER A 353 -48.61 -1.93 -14.41
N LEU A 354 -47.82 -2.87 -13.89
CA LEU A 354 -46.82 -3.64 -14.64
C LEU A 354 -47.23 -5.10 -14.92
N THR A 355 -48.41 -5.53 -14.48
CA THR A 355 -48.96 -6.88 -14.74
C THR A 355 -50.12 -6.90 -15.74
N ALA A 356 -50.36 -5.81 -16.49
CA ALA A 356 -51.44 -5.72 -17.47
C ALA A 356 -50.98 -5.57 -18.95
N THR A 357 -49.67 -5.63 -19.22
CA THR A 357 -49.12 -5.65 -20.58
C THR A 357 -47.89 -6.56 -20.67
N ALA A 358 -48.14 -7.86 -20.73
CA ALA A 358 -47.33 -8.86 -21.43
C ALA A 358 -48.17 -10.12 -21.64
#